data_AF-Q9FG08-F1
#
_entry.id   AF-Q9FG08-F1
#
_cell.length_a   1.000
_cell.length_b   1.000
_cell.length_c   1.000
_cell.angle_alpha   90.00
_cell.angle_beta   90.00
_cell.angle_gamma   90.00
#
_symmetry.space_group_name_H-M   'P 1'
#
loop_
_entity.id
_entity.type
_entity.pdbx_description
1 polymer ?
#
loop_
_entity_poly.entity_id
_entity_poly.type
_entity_poly.pdbx_seq_one_letter_code
_entity_poly.pdbx_strand_id
1 'polypeptide(L)'
;MSRLALNRYSRCFSRLKTLTTPLFFSSSAASNRDGDYQIGPPPIRVGLTESAGRAVFATRKIGAGDLIHTAKPVVACPSLLKLDSVCYLCLKKLMGSAKFEDRGVSYCSQECQENSKGFLDVETRADWSSFDDYCRTHNFKYPLMVKRLCCMIISGARPADCLDILQPAVLSSEMISKIEDGYGLLWNAFRKANFKDDDVAFLTKQWYTAILARIRINAFRIDLVGGSCGEDLLSLAAASVEGEGAVGHAVYMLPSFYNHDCDPNAHIIWLHNADARLNTLRDVEEGEELRICYIDASMGYEARQTILSQGFGFLCNCLRCQSTD
;
A
#
# COMPACT_ATOMS: atom_id res chain seq x y z
N MET A 1 39.20 23.35 -13.64
CA MET A 1 38.84 21.95 -13.40
C MET A 1 38.27 21.86 -11.98
N SER A 2 36.95 22.02 -11.83
CA SER A 2 36.25 21.99 -10.54
C SER A 2 34.78 21.71 -10.78
N ARG A 3 34.30 20.55 -10.36
CA ARG A 3 32.89 20.32 -10.00
C ARG A 3 32.89 19.43 -8.76
N LEU A 4 32.68 20.06 -7.62
CA LEU A 4 32.52 19.44 -6.30
C LEU A 4 31.40 18.39 -6.36
N ALA A 5 31.77 17.11 -6.29
CA ALA A 5 30.84 16.03 -6.02
C ALA A 5 30.53 16.04 -4.51
N LEU A 6 29.41 16.65 -4.14
CA LEU A 6 28.87 16.63 -2.77
C LEU A 6 28.30 15.23 -2.47
N ASN A 7 29.19 14.34 -2.07
CA ASN A 7 28.90 13.04 -1.48
C ASN A 7 28.12 13.22 -0.16
N ARG A 8 26.78 13.18 -0.20
CA ARG A 8 25.94 13.03 0.99
C ARG A 8 25.77 11.55 1.33
N TYR A 9 26.82 10.96 1.91
CA TYR A 9 26.76 9.60 2.47
C TYR A 9 26.32 9.60 3.94
N SER A 10 25.50 8.60 4.27
CA SER A 10 25.42 7.89 5.55
C SER A 10 24.93 8.66 6.80
N ARG A 11 23.63 8.58 7.06
CA ARG A 11 23.05 8.64 8.43
C ARG A 11 21.78 7.79 8.53
N CYS A 12 21.89 6.46 8.45
CA CYS A 12 20.74 5.60 8.80
C CYS A 12 21.14 4.18 9.25
N PHE A 13 22.12 4.07 10.16
CA PHE A 13 22.56 2.76 10.68
C PHE A 13 21.99 2.37 12.05
N SER A 14 21.12 3.17 12.68
CA SER A 14 20.80 2.98 14.11
C SER A 14 19.37 2.54 14.48
N ARG A 15 18.42 2.37 13.54
CA ARG A 15 17.00 2.20 13.94
C ARG A 15 16.45 0.77 14.04
N LEU A 16 17.19 -0.28 13.64
CA LEU A 16 16.61 -1.64 13.65
C LEU A 16 16.67 -2.36 15.01
N LYS A 17 17.29 -1.79 16.05
CA LYS A 17 17.53 -2.52 17.32
C LYS A 17 16.41 -2.45 18.37
N THR A 18 15.25 -1.81 18.13
CA THR A 18 14.27 -1.54 19.20
C THR A 18 12.80 -1.87 18.91
N LEU A 19 12.48 -2.76 17.96
CA LEU A 19 11.11 -3.28 17.83
C LEU A 19 10.94 -4.54 18.69
N THR A 20 10.46 -4.39 19.93
CA THR A 20 10.15 -5.50 20.85
C THR A 20 8.70 -5.99 20.76
N THR A 21 7.86 -5.37 19.93
CA THR A 21 6.46 -5.78 19.74
C THR A 21 6.35 -6.75 18.56
N PRO A 22 5.88 -7.99 18.75
CA PRO A 22 5.59 -8.89 17.64
C PRO A 22 4.37 -8.36 16.90
N LEU A 23 4.60 -7.71 15.76
CA LEU A 23 3.50 -7.36 14.87
C LEU A 23 3.00 -8.67 14.22
N PHE A 24 1.80 -9.12 14.59
CA PHE A 24 1.15 -10.25 13.95
C PHE A 24 0.78 -9.87 12.52
N PHE A 25 1.62 -10.23 11.55
CA PHE A 25 1.31 -10.18 10.13
C PHE A 25 1.14 -11.61 9.62
N SER A 26 -0.03 -11.92 9.07
CA SER A 26 -0.28 -13.19 8.42
C SER A 26 0.16 -13.11 6.96
N SER A 27 1.24 -13.82 6.61
CA SER A 27 1.58 -14.20 5.24
C SER A 27 1.63 -15.72 5.17
N SER A 28 0.98 -16.32 4.19
CA SER A 28 1.07 -17.75 3.92
C SER A 28 1.67 -18.00 2.53
N ALA A 29 2.48 -19.04 2.41
CA ALA A 29 2.76 -19.68 1.13
C ALA A 29 1.59 -20.63 0.80
N ALA A 30 1.22 -20.74 -0.47
CA ALA A 30 0.42 -21.85 -0.97
C ALA A 30 0.99 -22.27 -2.32
N SER A 31 1.42 -23.51 -2.48
CA SER A 31 1.77 -24.04 -3.80
C SER A 31 0.50 -24.47 -4.55
N ASN A 32 0.43 -24.18 -5.85
CA ASN A 32 -0.68 -24.57 -6.73
C ASN A 32 -0.58 -26.03 -7.24
N ARG A 33 0.30 -26.85 -6.66
CA ARG A 33 0.44 -28.26 -7.08
C ARG A 33 -0.55 -29.10 -6.29
N ASP A 34 -1.39 -29.81 -7.03
CA ASP A 34 -2.41 -30.74 -6.56
C ASP A 34 -1.99 -31.49 -5.28
N GLY A 35 -2.60 -31.14 -4.15
CA GLY A 35 -2.71 -32.02 -2.99
C GLY A 35 -1.72 -31.85 -1.84
N ASP A 36 -0.66 -31.03 -1.94
CA ASP A 36 0.27 -30.83 -0.81
C ASP A 36 0.47 -29.34 -0.50
N TYR A 37 -0.34 -28.82 0.43
CA TYR A 37 -0.16 -27.47 0.96
C TYR A 37 1.06 -27.48 1.90
N GLN A 38 2.23 -27.06 1.43
CA GLN A 38 3.31 -26.72 2.35
C GLN A 38 2.89 -25.47 3.15
N ILE A 39 2.39 -25.66 4.38
CA ILE A 39 2.06 -24.60 5.37
C ILE A 39 3.37 -24.04 5.99
N GLY A 40 4.41 -23.88 5.17
CA GLY A 40 5.68 -23.31 5.57
C GLY A 40 5.66 -21.78 5.55
N PRO A 41 6.67 -21.14 6.18
CA PRO A 41 6.92 -19.73 5.93
C PRO A 41 7.17 -19.51 4.42
N PRO A 42 6.82 -18.33 3.89
CA PRO A 42 7.20 -17.93 2.54
C PRO A 42 8.67 -18.25 2.21
N PRO A 43 8.99 -18.69 0.97
CA PRO A 43 10.36 -19.03 0.56
C PRO A 43 11.21 -17.79 0.30
N ILE A 44 11.18 -16.84 1.24
CA ILE A 44 11.83 -15.55 1.13
C ILE A 44 12.47 -15.14 2.45
N ARG A 45 13.48 -14.26 2.34
CA ARG A 45 14.08 -13.55 3.47
C ARG A 45 14.21 -12.07 3.12
N VAL A 46 14.04 -11.21 4.12
CA VAL A 46 14.37 -9.78 3.99
C VAL A 46 15.82 -9.60 4.42
N GLY A 47 16.63 -8.98 3.58
CA GLY A 47 18.05 -8.70 3.85
C GLY A 47 18.39 -7.24 3.61
N LEU A 48 19.46 -6.75 4.22
CA LEU A 48 19.97 -5.41 3.95
C LEU A 48 20.75 -5.40 2.63
N THR A 49 20.70 -4.26 1.92
CA THR A 49 21.48 -4.02 0.69
C THR A 49 22.17 -2.67 0.78
N GLU A 50 23.33 -2.55 0.11
CA GLU A 50 24.08 -1.29 0.10
C GLU A 50 23.36 -0.18 -0.67
N SER A 51 22.61 -0.53 -1.72
CA SER A 51 21.99 0.41 -2.65
C SER A 51 20.57 0.86 -2.26
N ALA A 52 19.76 -0.04 -1.69
CA ALA A 52 18.34 0.21 -1.39
C ALA A 52 18.02 0.13 0.11
N GLY A 53 19.01 -0.14 0.96
CA GLY A 53 18.84 -0.35 2.38
C GLY A 53 18.32 -1.76 2.69
N ARG A 54 17.24 -2.20 2.05
CA ARG A 54 16.70 -3.57 2.16
C ARG A 54 16.27 -4.15 0.82
N ALA A 55 16.12 -5.46 0.77
CA ALA A 55 15.54 -6.19 -0.34
C ALA A 55 14.95 -7.52 0.13
N VAL A 56 14.14 -8.14 -0.73
CA VAL A 56 13.58 -9.48 -0.54
C VAL A 56 14.34 -10.46 -1.43
N PHE A 57 14.78 -11.57 -0.86
CA PHE A 57 15.55 -12.60 -1.58
C PHE A 57 14.85 -13.95 -1.47
N ALA A 58 14.91 -14.75 -2.53
CA ALA A 58 14.45 -16.14 -2.51
C ALA A 58 15.37 -16.98 -1.60
N THR A 59 14.78 -17.89 -0.80
CA THR A 59 15.53 -18.82 0.07
C THR A 59 15.67 -20.22 -0.50
N ARG A 60 15.08 -20.44 -1.68
CA ARG A 60 15.19 -21.65 -2.51
C ARG A 60 14.79 -21.29 -3.93
N LYS A 61 15.01 -22.19 -4.88
CA LYS A 61 14.46 -22.07 -6.23
C LYS A 61 12.93 -22.00 -6.19
N ILE A 62 12.34 -21.11 -7.00
CA ILE A 62 10.89 -20.93 -7.15
C ILE A 62 10.56 -21.01 -8.65
N GLY A 63 9.59 -21.84 -9.04
CA GLY A 63 9.22 -22.01 -10.46
C GLY A 63 8.44 -20.82 -11.00
N ALA A 64 8.43 -20.62 -12.31
CA ALA A 64 7.62 -19.61 -12.97
C ALA A 64 6.12 -19.75 -12.65
N GLY A 65 5.47 -18.65 -12.27
CA GLY A 65 4.04 -18.60 -11.94
C GLY A 65 3.69 -19.06 -10.52
N ASP A 66 4.65 -19.64 -9.77
CA ASP A 66 4.42 -20.10 -8.42
C ASP A 66 4.08 -18.94 -7.47
N LEU A 67 3.19 -19.20 -6.52
CA LEU A 67 2.87 -18.23 -5.46
C LEU A 67 4.00 -18.22 -4.44
N ILE A 68 4.57 -17.04 -4.24
CA ILE A 68 5.60 -16.75 -3.25
C ILE A 68 4.93 -16.63 -1.88
N HIS A 69 3.98 -15.68 -1.75
CA HIS A 69 3.16 -15.53 -0.56
C HIS A 69 1.92 -14.67 -0.81
N THR A 70 1.00 -14.72 0.15
CA THR A 70 -0.12 -13.77 0.27
C THR A 70 0.17 -12.69 1.31
N ALA A 71 -0.57 -11.58 1.27
CA ALA A 71 -0.51 -10.55 2.30
C ALA A 71 -1.86 -9.84 2.48
N LYS A 72 -2.31 -9.74 3.73
CA LYS A 72 -3.45 -8.89 4.11
C LYS A 72 -2.99 -7.42 4.29
N PRO A 73 -3.82 -6.43 3.95
CA PRO A 73 -3.46 -5.04 4.10
C PRO A 73 -3.37 -4.64 5.58
N VAL A 74 -2.42 -3.77 5.92
CA VAL A 74 -2.37 -3.10 7.23
C VAL A 74 -3.49 -2.08 7.33
N VAL A 75 -3.69 -1.33 6.23
CA VAL A 75 -4.77 -0.39 6.03
C VAL A 75 -5.19 -0.46 4.56
N ALA A 76 -6.50 -0.52 4.32
CA ALA A 76 -7.12 -0.39 3.00
C ALA A 76 -8.19 0.70 3.06
N CYS A 77 -8.30 1.48 1.99
CA CYS A 77 -9.27 2.55 1.88
C CYS A 77 -9.91 2.51 0.48
N PRO A 78 -11.25 2.43 0.38
CA PRO A 78 -11.93 2.47 -0.91
C PRO A 78 -11.73 3.83 -1.58
N SER A 79 -11.78 3.84 -2.91
CA SER A 79 -11.91 5.09 -3.65
C SER A 79 -13.24 5.75 -3.28
N LEU A 80 -13.23 7.08 -3.11
CA LEU A 80 -14.47 7.84 -2.85
C LEU A 80 -15.52 7.63 -3.96
N LEU A 81 -15.07 7.37 -5.19
CA LEU A 81 -15.94 7.12 -6.35
C LEU A 81 -16.53 5.71 -6.38
N LYS A 82 -16.11 4.80 -5.48
CA LYS A 82 -16.51 3.39 -5.49
C LYS A 82 -17.16 2.94 -4.17
N LEU A 83 -17.49 3.87 -3.26
CA LEU A 83 -17.99 3.56 -1.91
C LEU A 83 -19.27 2.71 -1.90
N ASP A 84 -20.11 2.83 -2.93
CA ASP A 84 -21.40 2.14 -3.10
C ASP A 84 -21.27 0.77 -3.81
N SER A 85 -20.11 0.51 -4.41
CA SER A 85 -19.86 -0.62 -5.31
C SER A 85 -18.77 -1.57 -4.80
N VAL A 86 -18.10 -1.26 -3.68
CA VAL A 86 -17.08 -2.13 -3.09
C VAL A 86 -17.25 -2.29 -1.58
N CYS A 87 -16.78 -3.42 -1.05
CA CYS A 87 -16.75 -3.68 0.39
C CYS A 87 -15.86 -2.64 1.09
N TYR A 88 -16.40 -1.98 2.11
CA TYR A 88 -15.71 -0.90 2.83
C TYR A 88 -14.44 -1.35 3.60
N LEU A 89 -14.36 -2.65 3.91
CA LEU A 89 -13.21 -3.26 4.55
C LEU A 89 -12.21 -3.84 3.55
N CYS A 90 -12.64 -4.79 2.72
CA CYS A 90 -11.74 -5.60 1.89
C CYS A 90 -11.69 -5.17 0.42
N LEU A 91 -12.44 -4.14 0.00
CA LEU A 91 -12.49 -3.62 -1.37
C LEU A 91 -13.04 -4.59 -2.44
N LYS A 92 -13.61 -5.73 -2.05
CA LYS A 92 -14.29 -6.64 -2.98
C LYS A 92 -15.46 -5.93 -3.69
N LYS A 93 -15.56 -6.06 -5.02
CA LYS A 93 -16.71 -5.57 -5.81
C LYS A 93 -18.03 -6.20 -5.29
N LEU A 94 -19.06 -5.37 -5.09
CA LEU A 94 -20.39 -5.74 -4.59
C LEU A 94 -21.39 -5.81 -5.76
N MET A 95 -21.25 -6.83 -6.61
CA MET A 95 -22.11 -7.05 -7.79
C MET A 95 -23.35 -7.87 -7.41
N GLY A 96 -24.49 -7.22 -7.18
CA GLY A 96 -25.80 -7.88 -7.00
C GLY A 96 -25.93 -8.82 -5.78
N SER A 97 -24.85 -9.08 -5.05
CA SER A 97 -24.83 -9.82 -3.79
C SER A 97 -25.63 -9.06 -2.73
N ALA A 98 -26.24 -9.79 -1.79
CA ALA A 98 -26.76 -9.19 -0.57
C ALA A 98 -25.67 -8.32 0.07
N LYS A 99 -25.92 -7.01 0.14
CA LYS A 99 -25.04 -6.04 0.78
C LYS A 99 -25.41 -5.98 2.25
N PHE A 100 -24.44 -6.18 3.12
CA PHE A 100 -24.59 -5.79 4.51
C PHE A 100 -24.29 -4.30 4.57
N GLU A 101 -25.19 -3.51 5.14
CA GLU A 101 -25.04 -2.05 5.21
C GLU A 101 -24.94 -1.60 6.67
N ASP A 102 -24.07 -0.64 6.93
CA ASP A 102 -23.95 0.04 8.22
C ASP A 102 -23.55 1.51 7.95
N ARG A 103 -24.32 2.46 8.48
CA ARG A 103 -24.03 3.91 8.40
C ARG A 103 -23.61 4.41 7.01
N GLY A 104 -24.27 3.92 5.97
CA GLY A 104 -24.08 4.37 4.58
C GLY A 104 -22.92 3.70 3.83
N VAL A 105 -22.25 2.70 4.41
CA VAL A 105 -21.24 1.90 3.71
C VAL A 105 -21.68 0.44 3.58
N SER A 106 -21.17 -0.24 2.55
CA SER A 106 -21.57 -1.62 2.22
C SER A 106 -20.45 -2.63 2.41
N TYR A 107 -20.83 -3.88 2.72
CA TYR A 107 -19.91 -5.00 2.96
C TYR A 107 -20.32 -6.25 2.19
N CYS A 108 -19.33 -7.07 1.83
CA CYS A 108 -19.54 -8.34 1.11
C CYS A 108 -19.92 -9.51 2.03
N SER A 109 -19.79 -9.36 3.35
CA SER A 109 -20.13 -10.38 4.35
C SER A 109 -20.35 -9.74 5.72
N GLN A 110 -21.08 -10.43 6.58
CA GLN A 110 -21.23 -10.06 8.00
C GLN A 110 -19.87 -9.98 8.71
N GLU A 111 -18.96 -10.91 8.42
CA GLU A 111 -17.60 -10.89 8.98
C GLU A 111 -16.87 -9.57 8.64
N CYS A 112 -17.00 -9.07 7.40
CA CYS A 112 -16.39 -7.79 7.03
C CYS A 112 -17.03 -6.61 7.76
N GLN A 113 -18.34 -6.65 7.98
CA GLN A 113 -19.06 -5.63 8.76
C GLN A 113 -18.55 -5.63 10.21
N GLU A 114 -18.53 -6.79 10.87
CA GLU A 114 -18.06 -6.95 12.25
C GLU A 114 -16.59 -6.52 12.43
N ASN A 115 -15.71 -6.96 11.54
CA ASN A 115 -14.28 -6.61 11.56
C ASN A 115 -14.01 -5.13 11.29
N SER A 116 -14.96 -4.41 10.69
CA SER A 116 -14.84 -2.97 10.45
C SER A 116 -15.39 -2.10 11.58
N LYS A 117 -16.21 -2.68 12.47
CA LYS A 117 -17.02 -1.95 13.44
C LYS A 117 -16.21 -0.96 14.27
N GLY A 118 -15.06 -1.39 14.80
CA GLY A 118 -14.22 -0.55 15.67
C GLY A 118 -13.80 0.76 15.00
N PHE A 119 -13.20 0.70 13.81
CA PHE A 119 -12.76 1.93 13.13
C PHE A 119 -13.94 2.70 12.52
N LEU A 120 -15.03 2.03 12.13
CA LEU A 120 -16.22 2.71 11.61
C LEU A 120 -16.94 3.51 12.70
N ASP A 121 -17.00 2.99 13.92
CA ASP A 121 -17.52 3.70 15.11
C ASP A 121 -16.72 4.97 15.39
N VAL A 122 -15.41 4.94 15.21
CA VAL A 122 -14.58 6.15 15.32
C VAL A 122 -14.81 7.09 14.14
N GLU A 123 -14.81 6.58 12.91
CA GLU A 123 -14.93 7.38 11.69
C GLU A 123 -16.26 8.13 11.67
N THR A 124 -17.37 7.48 12.04
CA THR A 124 -18.73 8.06 11.98
C THR A 124 -19.04 9.08 13.08
N ARG A 125 -18.17 9.24 14.08
CA ARG A 125 -18.32 10.27 15.13
C ARG A 125 -17.90 11.67 14.68
N ALA A 126 -17.13 11.78 13.59
CA ALA A 126 -16.61 13.05 13.11
C ALA A 126 -17.21 13.42 11.75
N ASP A 127 -17.39 14.72 11.53
CA ASP A 127 -17.72 15.27 10.22
C ASP A 127 -16.44 15.48 9.39
N TRP A 128 -16.31 14.69 8.33
CA TRP A 128 -15.16 14.71 7.43
C TRP A 128 -15.33 15.64 6.23
N SER A 129 -16.46 16.35 6.10
CA SER A 129 -16.82 17.08 4.88
C SER A 129 -15.70 18.01 4.40
N SER A 130 -15.13 18.83 5.28
CA SER A 130 -14.03 19.75 4.91
C SER A 130 -12.74 19.02 4.54
N PHE A 131 -12.44 17.90 5.20
CA PHE A 131 -11.25 17.11 4.93
C PHE A 131 -11.37 16.36 3.60
N ASP A 132 -12.52 15.72 3.36
CA ASP A 132 -12.79 14.99 2.13
C ASP A 132 -12.86 15.95 0.93
N ASP A 133 -13.39 17.17 1.13
CA ASP A 133 -13.41 18.22 0.10
C ASP A 133 -12.01 18.71 -0.27
N TYR A 134 -11.15 18.94 0.73
CA TYR A 134 -9.74 19.24 0.51
C TYR A 134 -9.02 18.12 -0.26
N CYS A 135 -9.29 16.86 0.12
CA CYS A 135 -8.72 15.70 -0.56
C CYS A 135 -9.19 15.60 -2.02
N ARG A 136 -10.47 15.82 -2.30
CA ARG A 136 -11.01 15.84 -3.67
C ARG A 136 -10.39 16.97 -4.50
N THR A 137 -10.36 18.18 -3.96
CA THR A 137 -9.85 19.38 -4.65
C THR A 137 -8.38 19.21 -5.05
N HIS A 138 -7.56 18.58 -4.19
CA HIS A 138 -6.14 18.34 -4.47
C HIS A 138 -5.84 16.98 -5.09
N ASN A 139 -6.86 16.19 -5.41
CA ASN A 139 -6.73 14.81 -5.87
C ASN A 139 -5.81 13.95 -4.95
N PHE A 140 -5.97 14.13 -3.65
CA PHE A 140 -5.17 13.48 -2.62
C PHE A 140 -5.87 12.23 -2.07
N LYS A 141 -5.42 11.08 -2.55
CA LYS A 141 -5.86 9.75 -2.10
C LYS A 141 -5.26 9.29 -0.77
N TYR A 142 -4.00 9.61 -0.50
CA TYR A 142 -3.27 9.06 0.65
C TYR A 142 -3.68 9.64 2.02
N PRO A 143 -4.08 10.91 2.14
CA PRO A 143 -4.66 11.42 3.40
C PRO A 143 -5.89 10.64 3.88
N LEU A 144 -6.73 10.14 2.96
CA LEU A 144 -7.87 9.29 3.31
C LEU A 144 -7.42 7.98 3.97
N MET A 145 -6.29 7.41 3.56
CA MET A 145 -5.70 6.24 4.21
C MET A 145 -5.16 6.58 5.61
N VAL A 146 -4.59 7.77 5.80
CA VAL A 146 -4.17 8.24 7.13
C VAL A 146 -5.37 8.42 8.04
N LYS A 147 -6.47 9.01 7.54
CA LYS A 147 -7.75 9.12 8.25
C LYS A 147 -8.22 7.75 8.74
N ARG A 148 -8.29 6.77 7.83
CA ARG A 148 -8.67 5.39 8.17
C ARG A 148 -7.73 4.79 9.23
N LEU A 149 -6.42 4.96 9.06
CA LEU A 149 -5.44 4.44 10.02
C LEU A 149 -5.58 5.07 11.41
N CYS A 150 -5.84 6.39 11.50
CA CYS A 150 -6.11 7.05 12.78
C CYS A 150 -7.33 6.44 13.46
N CYS A 151 -8.41 6.20 12.72
CA CYS A 151 -9.61 5.56 13.26
C CYS A 151 -9.34 4.13 13.75
N MET A 152 -8.50 3.37 13.04
CA MET A 152 -8.06 2.04 13.46
C MET A 152 -7.17 2.09 14.72
N ILE A 153 -6.36 3.12 14.89
CA ILE A 153 -5.51 3.29 16.09
C ILE A 153 -6.37 3.64 17.30
N ILE A 154 -7.26 4.62 17.16
CA ILE A 154 -8.19 5.04 18.23
C ILE A 154 -9.10 3.89 18.65
N SER A 155 -9.52 3.03 17.72
CA SER A 155 -10.32 1.84 18.05
C SER A 155 -9.51 0.69 18.66
N GLY A 156 -8.18 0.84 18.83
CA GLY A 156 -7.28 -0.22 19.31
C GLY A 156 -6.99 -1.32 18.30
N ALA A 157 -7.43 -1.19 17.04
CA ALA A 157 -7.22 -2.21 16.00
C ALA A 157 -5.79 -2.20 15.43
N ARG A 158 -5.05 -1.09 15.56
CA ARG A 158 -3.65 -0.98 15.13
C ARG A 158 -2.83 -0.11 16.11
N PRO A 159 -1.54 -0.40 16.31
CA PRO A 159 -0.66 0.49 17.05
C PRO A 159 -0.21 1.67 16.17
N ALA A 160 0.13 2.80 16.81
CA ALA A 160 0.50 4.03 16.12
C ALA A 160 1.83 3.95 15.34
N ASP A 161 2.68 2.97 15.66
CA ASP A 161 3.98 2.71 15.05
C ASP A 161 3.94 1.61 13.98
N CYS A 162 2.75 1.10 13.61
CA CYS A 162 2.63 -0.08 12.74
C CYS A 162 3.28 0.05 11.35
N LEU A 163 3.52 1.28 10.86
CA LEU A 163 4.18 1.55 9.58
C LEU A 163 5.63 2.03 9.75
N ASP A 164 6.17 2.14 10.95
CA ASP A 164 7.47 2.82 11.21
C ASP A 164 8.64 2.19 10.45
N ILE A 165 8.59 0.87 10.25
CA ILE A 165 9.58 0.09 9.50
C ILE A 165 9.52 0.36 7.98
N LEU A 166 8.43 0.92 7.45
CA LEU A 166 8.32 1.25 6.03
C LEU A 166 9.15 2.48 5.68
N GLN A 167 9.63 2.53 4.44
CA GLN A 167 10.44 3.64 3.96
C GLN A 167 9.55 4.88 3.79
N PRO A 168 9.94 6.05 4.31
CA PRO A 168 9.23 7.29 4.03
C PRO A 168 9.70 7.92 2.70
N ALA A 169 8.78 8.60 2.02
CA ALA A 169 9.10 9.50 0.92
C ALA A 169 9.94 10.69 1.39
N VAL A 170 10.84 11.17 0.53
CA VAL A 170 11.44 12.49 0.69
C VAL A 170 10.40 13.53 0.23
N LEU A 171 10.03 14.45 1.12
CA LEU A 171 8.98 15.44 0.84
C LEU A 171 9.61 16.80 0.53
N SER A 172 9.13 17.47 -0.52
CA SER A 172 9.48 18.86 -0.81
C SER A 172 8.77 19.81 0.16
N SER A 173 9.29 21.03 0.33
CA SER A 173 8.66 22.04 1.20
C SER A 173 7.22 22.36 0.79
N GLU A 174 6.93 22.41 -0.52
CA GLU A 174 5.58 22.62 -1.03
C GLU A 174 4.64 21.48 -0.64
N MET A 175 5.11 20.23 -0.77
CA MET A 175 4.34 19.06 -0.36
C MET A 175 4.12 19.05 1.15
N ILE A 176 5.12 19.41 1.96
CA ILE A 176 4.99 19.51 3.42
C ILE A 176 3.88 20.51 3.79
N SER A 177 3.83 21.68 3.15
CA SER A 177 2.77 22.67 3.40
C SER A 177 1.38 22.08 3.16
N LYS A 178 1.17 21.44 2.00
CA LYS A 178 -0.11 20.80 1.65
C LYS A 178 -0.48 19.65 2.62
N ILE A 179 0.53 18.96 3.14
CA ILE A 179 0.35 17.91 4.15
C ILE A 179 -0.11 18.51 5.48
N GLU A 180 0.49 19.63 5.91
CA GLU A 180 0.13 20.32 7.14
C GLU A 180 -1.27 20.91 7.12
N ASP A 181 -1.73 21.42 5.97
CA ASP A 181 -3.11 21.88 5.79
C ASP A 181 -4.10 20.70 5.96
N GLY A 182 -3.79 19.56 5.33
CA GLY A 182 -4.56 18.33 5.49
C GLY A 182 -4.60 17.81 6.93
N TYR A 183 -3.46 17.90 7.64
CA TYR A 183 -3.39 17.60 9.07
C TYR A 183 -4.32 18.51 9.87
N GLY A 184 -4.30 19.82 9.61
CA GLY A 184 -5.15 20.79 10.31
C GLY A 184 -6.64 20.47 10.19
N LEU A 185 -7.09 20.09 8.98
CA LEU A 185 -8.47 19.69 8.72
C LEU A 185 -8.84 18.38 9.43
N LEU A 186 -7.99 17.35 9.34
CA LEU A 186 -8.22 16.07 10.00
C LEU A 186 -8.22 16.21 11.53
N TRP A 187 -7.26 16.95 12.08
CA TRP A 187 -7.19 17.24 13.51
C TRP A 187 -8.43 18.00 13.99
N ASN A 188 -8.89 19.00 13.23
CA ASN A 188 -10.08 19.77 13.58
C ASN A 188 -11.35 18.91 13.55
N ALA A 189 -11.46 17.92 12.66
CA ALA A 189 -12.58 16.98 12.64
C ALA A 189 -12.63 16.14 13.92
N PHE A 190 -11.51 15.57 14.35
CA PHE A 190 -11.42 14.84 15.63
C PHE A 190 -11.72 15.76 16.83
N ARG A 191 -11.17 16.97 16.84
CA ARG A 191 -11.43 17.94 17.92
C ARG A 191 -12.90 18.32 18.04
N LYS A 192 -13.58 18.61 16.91
CA LYS A 192 -15.02 18.95 16.89
C LYS A 192 -15.91 17.78 17.33
N ALA A 193 -15.45 16.56 17.12
CA ALA A 193 -16.12 15.33 17.57
C ALA A 193 -15.88 15.00 19.06
N ASN A 194 -15.22 15.89 19.81
CA ASN A 194 -14.95 15.76 21.24
C ASN A 194 -14.26 14.43 21.61
N PHE A 195 -13.31 13.98 20.79
CA PHE A 195 -12.39 12.91 21.20
C PHE A 195 -11.54 13.40 22.39
N LYS A 196 -11.25 12.51 23.34
CA LYS A 196 -10.40 12.85 24.48
C LYS A 196 -8.98 13.08 24.00
N ASP A 197 -8.28 14.02 24.62
CA ASP A 197 -6.89 14.34 24.26
C ASP A 197 -5.99 13.10 24.30
N ASP A 198 -6.19 12.20 25.28
CA ASP A 198 -5.45 10.93 25.39
C ASP A 198 -5.70 9.98 24.21
N ASP A 199 -6.93 9.94 23.66
CA ASP A 199 -7.28 9.05 22.55
C ASP A 199 -6.56 9.48 21.25
N VAL A 200 -6.26 10.77 21.11
CA VAL A 200 -5.62 11.37 19.93
C VAL A 200 -4.20 11.86 20.17
N ALA A 201 -3.60 11.57 21.33
CA ALA A 201 -2.28 12.07 21.72
C ALA A 201 -1.16 11.67 20.75
N PHE A 202 -1.28 10.52 20.09
CA PHE A 202 -0.32 10.06 19.08
C PHE A 202 -0.33 10.93 17.80
N LEU A 203 -1.45 11.56 17.48
CA LEU A 203 -1.72 12.26 16.23
C LEU A 203 -1.13 13.68 16.26
N THR A 204 0.19 13.75 16.37
CA THR A 204 0.93 15.00 16.20
C THR A 204 1.12 15.33 14.72
N LYS A 205 1.42 16.61 14.41
CA LYS A 205 1.80 17.02 13.06
C LYS A 205 2.99 16.20 12.53
N GLN A 206 3.99 15.94 13.39
CA GLN A 206 5.16 15.14 13.04
C GLN A 206 4.79 13.70 12.71
N TRP A 207 3.92 13.08 13.53
CA TRP A 207 3.42 11.73 13.28
C TRP A 207 2.65 11.66 11.96
N TYR A 208 1.73 12.60 11.73
CA TYR A 208 0.93 12.65 10.50
C TYR A 208 1.81 12.75 9.25
N THR A 209 2.76 13.68 9.25
CA THR A 209 3.71 13.85 8.13
C THR A 209 4.56 12.59 7.91
N ALA A 210 5.04 11.97 8.99
CA ALA A 210 5.86 10.76 8.90
C ALA A 210 5.10 9.54 8.37
N ILE A 211 3.83 9.38 8.75
CA ILE A 211 2.96 8.30 8.26
C ILE A 211 2.56 8.56 6.82
N LEU A 212 2.15 9.78 6.48
CA LEU A 212 1.76 10.11 5.12
C LEU A 212 2.94 9.94 4.15
N ALA A 213 4.16 10.30 4.55
CA ALA A 213 5.37 10.03 3.76
C ALA A 213 5.56 8.54 3.45
N ARG A 214 5.25 7.64 4.40
CA ARG A 214 5.33 6.19 4.21
C ARG A 214 4.21 5.69 3.30
N ILE A 215 2.97 6.09 3.56
CA ILE A 215 1.83 5.67 2.73
C ILE A 215 2.07 6.08 1.26
N ARG A 216 2.60 7.28 1.01
CA ARG A 216 2.80 7.80 -0.36
C ARG A 216 3.59 6.88 -1.30
N ILE A 217 4.61 6.19 -0.80
CA ILE A 217 5.49 5.34 -1.62
C ILE A 217 5.30 3.84 -1.38
N ASN A 218 4.49 3.46 -0.39
CA ASN A 218 4.19 2.04 -0.09
C ASN A 218 2.73 1.67 -0.36
N ALA A 219 1.86 2.62 -0.73
CA ALA A 219 0.47 2.34 -1.07
C ALA A 219 0.36 1.79 -2.48
N PHE A 220 -0.33 0.67 -2.61
CA PHE A 220 -0.67 0.03 -3.87
C PHE A 220 -2.03 0.54 -4.35
N ARG A 221 -2.15 0.75 -5.67
CA ARG A 221 -3.45 0.89 -6.33
C ARG A 221 -4.07 -0.48 -6.46
N ILE A 222 -5.28 -0.66 -5.94
CA ILE A 222 -5.97 -1.95 -5.97
C ILE A 222 -6.80 -2.02 -7.23
N ASP A 223 -6.37 -2.87 -8.15
CA ASP A 223 -7.03 -3.18 -9.41
C ASP A 223 -7.39 -4.67 -9.40
N LEU A 224 -8.69 -4.99 -9.43
CA LEU A 224 -9.16 -6.35 -9.24
C LEU A 224 -9.28 -7.05 -10.60
N VAL A 225 -8.51 -8.13 -10.77
CA VAL A 225 -8.39 -8.87 -12.04
C VAL A 225 -9.66 -9.66 -12.39
N GLY A 226 -10.54 -9.92 -11.42
CA GLY A 226 -11.76 -10.69 -11.62
C GLY A 226 -12.90 -10.26 -10.69
N GLY A 227 -14.13 -10.41 -11.16
CA GLY A 227 -15.32 -10.09 -10.36
C GLY A 227 -16.63 -10.06 -11.13
N SER A 228 -16.56 -10.19 -12.46
CA SER A 228 -17.72 -10.07 -13.34
C SER A 228 -17.86 -11.34 -14.17
N CYS A 229 -18.98 -12.04 -13.95
CA CYS A 229 -19.56 -12.85 -15.01
C CYS A 229 -20.18 -11.85 -16.00
N GLY A 230 -19.44 -11.45 -17.04
CA GLY A 230 -19.98 -10.62 -18.13
C GLY A 230 -19.35 -9.25 -18.39
N GLU A 231 -18.32 -8.80 -17.67
CA GLU A 231 -17.47 -7.72 -18.22
C GLU A 231 -16.60 -8.39 -19.29
N ASP A 232 -16.72 -7.94 -20.55
CA ASP A 232 -15.79 -8.40 -21.57
C ASP A 232 -14.37 -7.86 -21.28
N LEU A 233 -13.36 -8.56 -21.82
CA LEU A 233 -11.96 -8.18 -21.66
C LEU A 233 -11.68 -6.75 -22.16
N LEU A 234 -12.48 -6.25 -23.11
CA LEU A 234 -12.34 -4.93 -23.69
C LEU A 234 -12.73 -3.84 -22.69
N SER A 235 -13.82 -4.03 -21.95
CA SER A 235 -14.31 -3.12 -20.91
C SER A 235 -13.34 -3.04 -19.75
N LEU A 236 -12.75 -4.18 -19.35
CA LEU A 236 -11.70 -4.22 -18.33
C LEU A 236 -10.44 -3.46 -18.79
N ALA A 237 -10.00 -3.70 -20.02
CA ALA A 237 -8.84 -3.00 -20.59
C ALA A 237 -9.08 -1.49 -20.68
N ALA A 238 -10.26 -1.06 -21.12
CA ALA A 238 -10.65 0.34 -21.19
C ALA A 238 -10.63 1.00 -19.79
N ALA A 239 -11.26 0.38 -18.79
CA ALA A 239 -11.27 0.92 -17.42
C ALA A 239 -9.87 1.00 -16.79
N SER A 240 -8.97 0.06 -17.11
CA SER A 240 -7.57 0.12 -16.66
C SER A 240 -6.80 1.26 -17.33
N VAL A 241 -7.04 1.51 -18.63
CA VAL A 241 -6.41 2.60 -19.40
C VAL A 241 -6.91 3.97 -18.96
N GLU A 242 -8.21 4.10 -18.71
CA GLU A 242 -8.83 5.33 -18.19
C GLU A 242 -8.50 5.59 -16.71
N GLY A 243 -7.86 4.62 -16.04
CA GLY A 243 -7.52 4.71 -14.61
C GLY A 243 -8.74 4.57 -13.68
N GLU A 244 -9.93 4.30 -14.23
CA GLU A 244 -11.19 4.12 -13.51
C GLU A 244 -11.35 2.72 -12.88
N GLY A 245 -10.44 1.79 -13.19
CA GLY A 245 -10.45 0.42 -12.68
C GLY A 245 -10.12 0.31 -11.18
N ALA A 246 -9.48 1.31 -10.57
CA ALA A 246 -9.03 1.22 -9.19
C ALA A 246 -10.19 1.27 -8.18
N VAL A 247 -10.36 0.19 -7.41
CA VAL A 247 -11.36 0.13 -6.33
C VAL A 247 -10.95 0.86 -5.07
N GLY A 248 -9.65 1.12 -4.91
CA GLY A 248 -9.09 1.85 -3.78
C GLY A 248 -7.58 1.68 -3.65
N HIS A 249 -7.09 1.86 -2.43
CA HIS A 249 -5.67 1.80 -2.09
C HIS A 249 -5.42 1.00 -0.83
N ALA A 250 -4.29 0.30 -0.77
CA ALA A 250 -3.89 -0.41 0.44
C ALA A 250 -2.37 -0.40 0.65
N VAL A 251 -1.97 -0.46 1.92
CA VAL A 251 -0.57 -0.63 2.33
C VAL A 251 -0.42 -2.00 2.95
N TYR A 252 0.63 -2.71 2.56
CA TYR A 252 0.98 -4.03 3.08
C TYR A 252 2.38 -3.96 3.71
N MET A 253 2.71 -4.89 4.60
CA MET A 253 4.06 -4.91 5.17
C MET A 253 5.07 -5.55 4.23
N LEU A 254 4.89 -6.85 4.00
CA LEU A 254 5.86 -7.66 3.27
C LEU A 254 5.98 -7.26 1.78
N PRO A 255 4.87 -7.00 1.04
CA PRO A 255 4.96 -6.44 -0.31
C PRO A 255 5.68 -5.09 -0.40
N SER A 256 5.64 -4.26 0.65
CA SER A 256 6.33 -2.96 0.69
C SER A 256 7.85 -3.08 0.91
N PHE A 257 8.39 -4.31 0.98
CA PHE A 257 9.82 -4.58 1.06
C PHE A 257 10.45 -4.97 -0.29
N TYR A 258 9.63 -5.28 -1.30
CA TYR A 258 10.12 -5.65 -2.63
C TYR A 258 10.61 -4.41 -3.34
N ASN A 259 11.83 -4.46 -3.89
CA ASN A 259 12.38 -3.36 -4.66
C ASN A 259 11.81 -3.34 -6.09
N HIS A 260 12.03 -2.20 -6.74
CA HIS A 260 11.60 -1.99 -8.12
C HIS A 260 12.53 -2.67 -9.13
N ASP A 261 11.94 -3.26 -10.17
CA ASP A 261 12.58 -3.47 -11.46
C ASP A 261 11.60 -3.14 -12.61
N CYS A 262 12.08 -2.56 -13.70
CA CYS A 262 11.28 -2.33 -14.92
C CYS A 262 11.07 -3.62 -15.73
N ASP A 263 11.86 -4.66 -15.45
CA ASP A 263 11.69 -6.03 -15.97
C ASP A 263 11.74 -7.02 -14.78
N PRO A 264 10.68 -7.08 -13.97
CA PRO A 264 10.71 -7.79 -12.70
C PRO A 264 10.61 -9.31 -12.87
N ASN A 265 11.07 -10.04 -11.84
CA ASN A 265 10.90 -11.49 -11.74
C ASN A 265 9.70 -11.91 -10.89
N ALA A 266 8.99 -10.96 -10.27
CA ALA A 266 7.75 -11.18 -9.54
C ALA A 266 6.70 -10.11 -9.84
N HIS A 267 5.43 -10.45 -9.65
CA HIS A 267 4.32 -9.50 -9.74
C HIS A 267 3.40 -9.63 -8.53
N ILE A 268 2.64 -8.56 -8.28
CA ILE A 268 1.58 -8.51 -7.27
C ILE A 268 0.22 -8.41 -7.97
N ILE A 269 -0.74 -9.23 -7.54
CA ILE A 269 -2.11 -9.23 -8.07
C ILE A 269 -3.16 -9.29 -6.96
N TRP A 270 -4.36 -8.81 -7.28
CA TRP A 270 -5.55 -8.85 -6.43
C TRP A 270 -6.69 -9.50 -7.20
N LEU A 271 -7.10 -10.70 -6.75
CA LEU A 271 -8.08 -11.48 -7.50
C LEU A 271 -9.52 -11.08 -7.19
N HIS A 272 -9.86 -10.93 -5.91
CA HIS A 272 -11.26 -10.77 -5.46
C HIS A 272 -11.45 -9.61 -4.49
N ASN A 273 -10.39 -9.23 -3.79
CA ASN A 273 -10.39 -8.24 -2.72
C ASN A 273 -8.97 -7.67 -2.60
N ALA A 274 -8.74 -6.79 -1.63
CA ALA A 274 -7.45 -6.21 -1.33
C ALA A 274 -6.46 -7.18 -0.66
N ASP A 275 -6.69 -8.49 -0.62
CA ASP A 275 -5.64 -9.44 -0.20
C ASP A 275 -4.70 -9.66 -1.38
N ALA A 276 -3.43 -9.28 -1.19
CA ALA A 276 -2.42 -9.36 -2.22
C ALA A 276 -1.90 -10.79 -2.39
N ARG A 277 -1.59 -11.17 -3.63
CA ARG A 277 -0.82 -12.38 -3.97
C ARG A 277 0.42 -11.99 -4.74
N LEU A 278 1.56 -12.54 -4.35
CA LEU A 278 2.83 -12.32 -5.03
C LEU A 278 3.27 -13.62 -5.69
N ASN A 279 3.43 -13.57 -7.02
CA ASN A 279 3.80 -14.71 -7.83
C ASN A 279 5.07 -14.39 -8.63
N THR A 280 5.85 -15.41 -8.93
CA THR A 280 6.99 -15.29 -9.84
C THR A 280 6.52 -15.17 -11.29
N LEU A 281 7.23 -14.37 -12.08
CA LEU A 281 7.03 -14.22 -13.54
C LEU A 281 7.87 -15.20 -14.35
N ARG A 282 8.95 -15.69 -13.76
CA ARG A 282 9.89 -16.67 -14.35
C ARG A 282 10.47 -17.55 -13.25
N ASP A 283 11.28 -18.53 -13.63
CA ASP A 283 12.09 -19.26 -12.66
C ASP A 283 13.02 -18.28 -11.93
N VAL A 284 13.08 -18.42 -10.61
CA VAL A 284 13.92 -17.61 -9.70
C VAL A 284 14.84 -18.56 -8.95
N GLU A 285 16.14 -18.27 -8.99
CA GLU A 285 17.14 -19.09 -8.30
C GLU A 285 17.26 -18.72 -6.82
N GLU A 286 17.78 -19.65 -6.01
CA GLU A 286 18.06 -19.38 -4.60
C GLU A 286 19.01 -18.19 -4.45
N GLY A 287 18.70 -17.29 -3.51
CA GLY A 287 19.50 -16.09 -3.24
C GLY A 287 19.26 -14.94 -4.21
N GLU A 288 18.52 -15.14 -5.30
CA GLU A 288 18.13 -14.08 -6.22
C GLU A 288 17.20 -13.07 -5.53
N GLU A 289 17.36 -11.77 -5.85
CA GLU A 289 16.48 -10.73 -5.35
C GLU A 289 15.13 -10.78 -6.07
N LEU A 290 14.05 -10.83 -5.30
CA LEU A 290 12.69 -10.73 -5.82
C LEU A 290 12.28 -9.26 -5.95
N ARG A 291 11.95 -8.85 -7.17
CA ARG A 291 11.59 -7.47 -7.49
C ARG A 291 10.24 -7.41 -8.20
N ILE A 292 9.55 -6.29 -8.02
CA ILE A 292 8.25 -6.00 -8.65
C ILE A 292 8.33 -4.71 -9.46
N CYS A 293 7.43 -4.51 -10.41
CA CYS A 293 7.29 -3.19 -11.06
C CYS A 293 6.38 -2.29 -10.21
N TYR A 294 6.82 -1.06 -9.95
CA TYR A 294 6.04 -0.08 -9.17
C TYR A 294 5.12 0.78 -10.04
N ILE A 295 5.37 0.77 -11.34
CA ILE A 295 4.79 1.65 -12.33
C ILE A 295 4.26 0.82 -13.49
N ASP A 296 3.61 1.47 -14.46
CA ASP A 296 3.28 0.81 -15.71
C ASP A 296 4.56 0.51 -16.51
N ALA A 297 4.86 -0.78 -16.67
CA ALA A 297 6.03 -1.25 -17.39
C ALA A 297 5.95 -0.95 -18.90
N SER A 298 4.78 -0.65 -19.47
CA SER A 298 4.62 -0.31 -20.89
C SER A 298 5.17 1.08 -21.25
N MET A 299 5.39 1.93 -20.25
CA MET A 299 5.88 3.30 -20.45
C MET A 299 7.32 3.31 -21.00
N GLY A 300 7.64 4.31 -21.82
CA GLY A 300 9.00 4.52 -22.33
C GLY A 300 10.00 4.96 -21.25
N TYR A 301 11.29 4.78 -21.52
CA TYR A 301 12.39 5.01 -20.57
C TYR A 301 12.29 6.34 -19.80
N GLU A 302 12.18 7.48 -20.49
CA GLU A 302 12.15 8.80 -19.86
C GLU A 302 10.98 8.97 -18.90
N ALA A 303 9.81 8.45 -19.27
CA ALA A 303 8.60 8.52 -18.46
C ALA A 303 8.74 7.65 -17.21
N ARG A 304 9.29 6.43 -17.34
CA ARG A 304 9.60 5.55 -16.21
C ARG A 304 10.57 6.22 -15.23
N GLN A 305 11.70 6.73 -15.70
CA GLN A 305 12.70 7.41 -14.86
C GLN A 305 12.12 8.65 -14.16
N THR A 306 11.30 9.42 -14.86
CA THR A 306 10.65 10.61 -14.29
C THR A 306 9.71 10.23 -13.15
N ILE A 307 8.85 9.23 -13.33
CA ILE A 307 7.93 8.79 -12.27
C ILE A 307 8.68 8.19 -11.08
N LEU A 308 9.70 7.37 -11.32
CA LEU A 308 10.50 6.75 -10.25
C LEU A 308 11.27 7.81 -9.45
N SER A 309 11.86 8.80 -10.12
CA SER A 309 12.59 9.86 -9.44
C SER A 309 11.68 10.82 -8.69
N GLN A 310 10.60 11.32 -9.30
CA GLN A 310 9.70 12.29 -8.67
C GLN A 310 8.75 11.66 -7.65
N GLY A 311 8.28 10.43 -7.93
CA GLY A 311 7.32 9.72 -7.10
C GLY A 311 7.98 8.93 -5.96
N PHE A 312 9.04 8.18 -6.26
CA PHE A 312 9.68 7.26 -5.32
C PHE A 312 11.06 7.73 -4.84
N GLY A 313 11.66 8.74 -5.48
CA GLY A 313 12.92 9.35 -5.03
C GLY A 313 14.18 8.62 -5.49
N PHE A 314 14.13 7.79 -6.54
CA PHE A 314 15.31 7.08 -7.05
C PHE A 314 15.34 7.00 -8.59
N LEU A 315 16.52 6.76 -9.14
CA LEU A 315 16.74 6.44 -10.56
C LEU A 315 16.90 4.93 -10.71
N CYS A 316 16.23 4.34 -11.70
CA CYS A 316 16.31 2.90 -11.93
C CYS A 316 17.50 2.57 -12.84
N ASN A 317 18.35 1.65 -12.40
CA ASN A 317 19.51 1.16 -13.15
C ASN A 317 19.39 -0.32 -13.49
N CYS A 318 18.17 -0.86 -13.64
CA CYS A 318 17.99 -2.26 -14.06
C CYS A 318 18.43 -2.48 -15.51
N LEU A 319 18.54 -3.74 -15.93
CA LEU A 319 19.03 -4.11 -17.26
C LEU A 319 18.27 -3.40 -18.40
N ARG A 320 16.93 -3.34 -18.31
CA ARG A 320 16.09 -2.63 -19.28
C ARG A 320 16.37 -1.11 -19.31
N CYS A 321 16.63 -0.51 -18.15
CA CYS A 321 16.98 0.92 -18.09
C CYS A 321 18.41 1.19 -18.57
N GLN A 322 19.31 0.20 -18.50
CA GLN A 322 20.67 0.31 -19.06
C GLN A 322 20.68 0.21 -20.59
N SER A 323 19.76 -0.54 -21.19
CA SER A 323 19.59 -0.59 -22.66
C SER A 323 18.81 0.61 -23.22
N THR A 324 18.32 1.51 -22.38
CA THR A 324 17.49 2.69 -22.75
C THR A 324 16.17 2.35 -23.45
N ASP A 325 15.70 1.11 -23.32
CA ASP A 325 14.37 0.65 -23.78
C ASP A 325 13.23 1.06 -22.83
#